data_AF-A0A292YN92-F1
#
_entry.id   AF-A0A292YN92-F1
#
_cell.length_a   1.000
_cell.length_b   1.000
_cell.length_c   1.000
_cell.angle_alpha   90.00
_cell.angle_beta   90.00
_cell.angle_gamma   90.00
#
_symmetry.space_group_name_H-M   'P 1'
#
loop_
_entity.id
_entity.type
_entity.pdbx_description
1 polymer ?
#
loop_
_entity_poly.entity_id
_entity_poly.type
_entity_poly.pdbx_seq_one_letter_code
_entity_poly.pdbx_strand_id
1 'polypeptide(L)'
;MKITGKIVRKRAYFDSEDTNVNCIAFIEIDDGVLVNGDKIKIIPMLSDGSQIPQDIGESVEIEGEIVFKQIFTSSGKRNSSPVPILQPSRIDKVS
;
A
#
# COMPACT_ATOMS: atom_id res chain seq x y z
N MET A 1 3.79 8.12 10.30
CA MET A 1 2.35 8.45 10.35
C MET A 1 1.57 7.20 10.73
N LYS A 2 0.37 7.37 11.30
CA LYS A 2 -0.51 6.28 11.71
C LYS A 2 -1.84 6.40 10.96
N ILE A 3 -2.26 5.33 10.28
CA ILE A 3 -3.44 5.31 9.40
C ILE A 3 -4.29 4.08 9.75
N THR A 4 -5.60 4.26 9.80
CA THR A 4 -6.57 3.15 9.80
C THR A 4 -7.26 3.05 8.45
N GLY A 5 -7.58 1.84 8.04
CA GLY A 5 -8.30 1.61 6.81
C GLY A 5 -8.56 0.15 6.54
N LYS A 6 -9.04 -0.13 5.33
CA LYS A 6 -9.46 -1.46 4.90
C LYS A 6 -8.69 -1.92 3.67
N ILE A 7 -8.24 -3.17 3.66
CA ILE A 7 -7.66 -3.78 2.45
C ILE A 7 -8.78 -4.00 1.43
N VAL A 8 -8.80 -3.25 0.34
CA VAL A 8 -9.85 -3.36 -0.70
C VAL A 8 -9.40 -4.18 -1.91
N ARG A 9 -8.10 -4.31 -2.11
CA ARG A 9 -7.53 -5.11 -3.20
C ARG A 9 -6.13 -5.58 -2.84
N LYS A 10 -5.78 -6.78 -3.28
CA LYS A 10 -4.42 -7.34 -3.16
C LYS A 10 -4.05 -8.07 -4.45
N ARG A 11 -2.77 -8.06 -4.82
CA ARG A 11 -2.24 -8.92 -5.89
C ARG A 11 -0.76 -9.18 -5.67
N ALA A 12 -0.27 -10.26 -6.27
CA ALA A 12 1.16 -10.49 -6.41
C ALA A 12 1.82 -9.29 -7.10
N TYR A 13 2.98 -8.90 -6.59
CA TYR A 13 3.81 -7.85 -7.11
C TYR A 13 5.21 -8.40 -7.26
N PHE A 14 5.87 -8.10 -8.38
CA PHE A 14 7.21 -8.58 -8.63
C PHE A 14 8.06 -7.36 -8.93
N ASP A 15 8.95 -7.03 -8.01
CA ASP A 15 9.97 -6.04 -8.22
C ASP A 15 11.31 -6.73 -8.46
N SER A 16 11.92 -6.49 -9.62
CA SER A 16 13.26 -7.01 -9.89
C SER A 16 14.33 -6.29 -9.07
N GLU A 17 14.03 -5.10 -8.54
CA GLU A 17 14.97 -4.29 -7.75
C GLU A 17 14.85 -4.52 -6.24
N ASP A 18 13.70 -5.05 -5.78
CA ASP A 18 13.46 -5.36 -4.36
C ASP A 18 12.79 -6.74 -4.22
N THR A 19 13.63 -7.76 -4.03
CA THR A 19 13.17 -9.16 -3.94
C THR A 19 12.38 -9.46 -2.67
N ASN A 20 12.37 -8.54 -1.69
CA ASN A 20 11.61 -8.71 -0.44
C ASN A 20 10.15 -8.27 -0.61
N VAL A 21 9.82 -7.56 -1.68
CA VAL A 21 8.46 -7.12 -1.97
C VAL A 21 7.83 -8.06 -3.00
N ASN A 22 6.87 -8.86 -2.53
CA ASN A 22 6.14 -9.82 -3.37
C ASN A 22 4.63 -9.49 -3.49
N CYS A 23 4.16 -8.41 -2.84
CA CYS A 23 2.75 -8.08 -2.75
C CYS A 23 2.52 -6.57 -2.86
N ILE A 24 1.45 -6.21 -3.59
CA ILE A 24 0.87 -4.87 -3.55
C ILE A 24 -0.57 -4.98 -3.06
N ALA A 25 -0.86 -4.30 -1.95
CA ALA A 25 -2.22 -4.11 -1.43
C ALA A 25 -2.67 -2.67 -1.69
N PHE A 26 -3.97 -2.46 -1.76
CA PHE A 26 -4.59 -1.15 -1.83
C PHE A 26 -5.45 -0.97 -0.59
N ILE A 27 -5.15 0.08 0.16
CA ILE A 27 -5.80 0.40 1.42
C ILE A 27 -6.75 1.55 1.18
N GLU A 28 -8.04 1.35 1.44
CA GLU A 28 -9.02 2.43 1.56
C GLU A 28 -8.90 3.02 2.97
N ILE A 29 -8.49 4.28 3.05
CA ILE A 29 -8.21 4.99 4.30
C ILE A 29 -9.48 5.69 4.78
N ASP A 30 -9.87 5.47 6.03
CA ASP A 30 -11.13 5.97 6.60
C ASP A 30 -11.27 7.48 6.45
N ASP A 31 -10.26 8.22 6.93
CA ASP A 31 -10.25 9.68 6.89
C ASP A 31 -9.58 10.27 5.65
N GLY A 32 -9.03 9.43 4.76
CA GLY A 32 -8.09 9.82 3.70
C GLY A 32 -6.77 10.41 4.25
N VAL A 33 -5.79 10.58 3.37
CA VAL A 33 -4.50 11.19 3.70
C VAL A 33 -4.20 12.35 2.76
N LEU A 34 -3.70 13.47 3.30
CA LEU A 34 -3.32 14.64 2.51
C LEU A 34 -1.93 14.42 1.93
N VAL A 35 -1.81 14.44 0.61
CA VAL A 35 -0.56 14.24 -0.14
C VAL A 35 -0.47 15.33 -1.19
N ASN A 36 0.53 16.20 -1.08
CA ASN A 36 0.76 17.35 -1.97
C ASN A 36 -0.49 18.25 -2.19
N GLY A 37 -1.35 18.37 -1.17
CA GLY A 37 -2.59 19.17 -1.24
C GLY A 37 -3.82 18.39 -1.69
N ASP A 38 -3.66 17.19 -2.21
CA ASP A 38 -4.76 16.30 -2.59
C ASP A 38 -5.11 15.32 -1.48
N LYS A 39 -6.41 15.10 -1.26
CA LYS A 39 -6.90 14.11 -0.29
C LYS A 39 -7.05 12.75 -0.97
N ILE A 40 -6.17 11.82 -0.63
CA ILE A 40 -6.13 10.47 -1.19
C ILE A 40 -6.91 9.52 -0.27
N LYS A 41 -7.91 8.82 -0.84
CA LYS A 41 -8.66 7.78 -0.13
C LYS A 41 -8.12 6.37 -0.31
N ILE A 42 -7.46 6.08 -1.42
CA ILE A 42 -6.90 4.75 -1.69
C ILE A 42 -5.42 4.92 -1.96
N ILE A 43 -4.58 4.27 -1.15
CA ILE A 43 -3.14 4.26 -1.33
C ILE A 43 -2.64 2.83 -1.55
N PRO A 44 -1.79 2.59 -2.56
CA PRO A 44 -1.08 1.33 -2.67
C PRO A 44 -0.05 1.19 -1.54
N MET A 45 0.15 -0.04 -1.09
CA MET A 45 1.15 -0.44 -0.11
C MET A 45 1.95 -1.59 -0.68
N LEU A 46 3.28 -1.46 -0.66
CA LEU A 46 4.22 -2.50 -1.06
C LEU A 46 4.79 -3.17 0.19
N SER A 47 4.75 -4.49 0.24
CA SER A 47 5.29 -5.25 1.37
C SER A 47 5.62 -6.69 0.97
N ASP A 48 6.31 -7.41 1.86
CA ASP A 48 6.20 -8.86 1.89
C ASP A 48 4.75 -9.23 2.24
N GLY A 49 4.14 -10.08 1.40
CA GLY A 49 2.77 -10.55 1.54
C GLY A 49 2.50 -11.31 2.83
N SER A 50 3.54 -11.78 3.54
CA SER A 50 3.42 -12.37 4.88
C SER A 50 3.05 -11.33 5.96
N GLN A 51 3.39 -10.06 5.75
CA GLN A 51 3.13 -8.96 6.69
C GLN A 51 1.76 -8.32 6.49
N ILE A 52 1.14 -8.54 5.33
CA ILE A 52 -0.18 -8.00 5.02
C ILE A 52 -1.23 -9.04 5.41
N PRO A 53 -2.27 -8.66 6.17
CA PRO A 53 -3.39 -9.54 6.46
C PRO A 53 -3.94 -10.25 5.22
N GLN A 54 -4.39 -11.49 5.39
CA GLN A 54 -4.63 -12.38 4.26
C GLN A 54 -5.86 -11.95 3.47
N ASP A 55 -6.92 -11.52 4.16
CA ASP A 55 -8.25 -11.39 3.58
C ASP A 55 -8.54 -9.97 3.11
N ILE A 56 -9.11 -9.87 1.91
CA ILE A 56 -9.68 -8.62 1.42
C ILE A 56 -10.88 -8.28 2.30
N GLY A 57 -10.94 -7.03 2.73
CA GLY A 57 -11.98 -6.50 3.58
C GLY A 57 -11.61 -6.41 5.05
N GLU A 58 -10.42 -6.86 5.44
CA GLU A 58 -9.91 -6.69 6.79
C GLU A 58 -9.52 -5.23 7.07
N SER A 59 -9.88 -4.79 8.28
CA SER A 59 -9.46 -3.50 8.83
C SER A 59 -8.04 -3.62 9.38
N VAL A 60 -7.23 -2.61 9.12
CA VAL A 60 -5.83 -2.55 9.48
C VAL A 60 -5.47 -1.20 10.04
N GLU A 61 -4.57 -1.22 11.01
CA GLU A 61 -3.86 -0.07 11.51
C GLU A 61 -2.42 -0.16 11.00
N ILE A 62 -1.94 0.90 10.35
CA ILE A 62 -0.64 0.93 9.70
C ILE A 62 0.15 2.11 10.24
N GLU A 63 1.34 1.82 10.76
CA GLU A 63 2.36 2.83 11.02
C GLU A 63 3.41 2.76 9.91
N GLY A 64 3.78 3.92 9.37
CA GLY A 64 4.77 3.99 8.30
C GLY A 64 4.92 5.38 7.72
N GLU A 65 5.35 5.45 6.47
CA GLU A 65 5.53 6.71 5.73
C GLU A 65 4.97 6.62 4.31
N ILE A 66 4.69 7.78 3.72
CA ILE A 66 4.32 7.88 2.30
C ILE A 66 5.56 8.26 1.52
N VAL A 67 5.92 7.43 0.55
CA VAL A 67 7.04 7.65 -0.36
C VAL A 67 6.53 7.70 -1.79
N PHE A 68 7.16 8.52 -2.63
CA PHE A 68 6.82 8.57 -4.05
C PHE A 68 7.71 7.60 -4.82
N LYS A 69 7.10 6.58 -5.43
CA LYS A 69 7.83 5.55 -6.18
C LYS A 69 7.18 5.30 -7.53
N GLN A 70 8.00 4.96 -8.52
CA GLN A 70 7.49 4.31 -9.72
C GLN A 70 7.32 2.82 -9.42
N ILE A 71 6.17 2.25 -9.79
CA ILE A 71 5.80 0.86 -9.49
C ILE A 71 5.33 0.14 -10.75
N PHE A 72 5.44 -1.19 -10.74
CA PHE A 72 4.88 -2.03 -11.79
C PHE A 72 3.34 -2.09 -11.70
N THR A 73 2.67 -1.66 -12.77
CA THR A 73 1.21 -1.67 -12.88
C THR A 73 0.66 -3.09 -13.11
N SER A 74 -0.67 -3.23 -13.18
CA SER A 74 -1.30 -4.50 -13.56
C SER A 74 -0.94 -4.98 -14.97
N SER A 75 -0.44 -4.08 -15.83
CA SER A 75 0.07 -4.43 -17.17
C SER A 75 1.50 -4.97 -17.17
N GLY A 76 2.18 -4.99 -16.02
CA GLY A 76 3.59 -5.36 -15.90
C GLY A 76 4.57 -4.25 -16.33
N LYS A 77 4.08 -3.09 -16.77
CA LYS A 77 4.90 -1.90 -17.06
C LYS A 77 5.00 -0.99 -15.86
N ARG A 78 6.13 -0.29 -15.67
CA ARG A 78 6.21 0.82 -14.71
C ARG A 78 5.26 1.95 -15.12
N ASN A 79 4.68 2.60 -14.13
CA ASN A 79 3.95 3.85 -14.35
C ASN A 79 4.90 4.98 -14.80
N SER A 80 4.35 5.94 -15.55
CA SER A 80 5.11 7.05 -16.14
C SER A 80 5.59 8.09 -15.13
N SER A 81 4.95 8.17 -13.95
CA SER A 81 5.23 9.17 -12.93
C SER A 81 5.18 8.53 -11.54
N PRO A 82 6.03 8.95 -10.60
CA PRO A 82 5.98 8.45 -9.23
C PRO A 82 4.59 8.64 -8.61
N VAL A 83 4.10 7.62 -7.92
CA VAL A 83 2.83 7.66 -7.18
C VAL A 83 3.10 7.50 -5.69
N PRO A 84 2.25 8.03 -4.83
CA PRO A 84 2.37 7.83 -3.39
C PRO A 84 2.14 6.36 -3.04
N ILE A 85 3.10 5.77 -2.34
CA ILE A 85 3.08 4.42 -1.80
C ILE A 85 3.17 4.53 -0.29
N LEU A 86 2.33 3.78 0.42
CA LEU A 86 2.49 3.55 1.84
C LEU A 86 3.60 2.51 2.05
N GLN A 87 4.67 2.90 2.74
CA GLN A 87 5.74 2.00 3.16
C GLN A 87 5.56 1.72 4.66
N PRO A 88 5.05 0.54 5.03
CA PRO A 88 4.75 0.22 6.42
C PRO A 88 6.03 -0.08 7.20
N SER A 89 6.12 0.44 8.42
CA SER A 89 7.06 -0.05 9.44
C SER A 89 6.39 -1.04 10.38
N ARG A 90 5.06 -0.97 10.51
CA ARG A 90 4.25 -1.89 11.31
C ARG A 90 2.83 -1.97 10.74
N ILE A 91 2.25 -3.17 10.77
CA ILE A 91 0.86 -3.43 10.38
C ILE A 91 0.22 -4.27 11.48
N ASP A 92 -0.89 -3.79 12.03
CA ASP A 92 -1.70 -4.52 12.99
C ASP A 92 -3.12 -4.72 12.41
N LYS A 93 -3.65 -5.94 12.54
CA LYS A 93 -5.05 -6.22 12.20
C LYS A 93 -5.96 -5.64 13.29
N VAL A 94 -7.03 -4.97 12.87
CA VAL A 94 -8.07 -4.45 13.77
C VAL A 94 -9.28 -5.38 13.69
N SER A 95 -9.71 -5.90 14.84
CA SER A 95 -10.88 -6.78 14.98
C SER A 95 -12.20 -6.02 15.02
#